data_AF-A0AA96GJ64-F1
#
_entry.id   AF-A0AA96GJ64-F1
#
_cell.length_a   1.000
_cell.length_b   1.000
_cell.length_c   1.000
_cell.angle_alpha   90.00
_cell.angle_beta   90.00
_cell.angle_gamma   90.00
#
_symmetry.space_group_name_H-M   'P 1'
#
loop_
_entity.id
_entity.type
_entity.pdbx_description
1 polymer ?
#
loop_
_entity_poly.entity_id
_entity_poly.type
_entity_poly.pdbx_seq_one_letter_code
_entity_poly.pdbx_strand_id
1 'polypeptide(L)'
;MSISVSHPEASWPTPLAIFAWESIPQYQEAKSLAVDYLIGFTGRHFPTPDPSIIGHDTAILGWPWIADTHSWVVPTALALLALQEVGLSTHPRAIAGQQMLINRQLSNGGWNFGSTTVFRRELHPLPECSAIALQALAGTTPIREVKRSLDYLLHELPHLRTPISLGWALLGLGAWGLKPANTEELAKASLQLQERYGPYPLPSLALLLCAVKASHGLHSLFRSLPQETPASTTRN
;
A
#
# COMPACT_ATOMS: atom_id res chain seq x y z
N MET A 1 -0.61 14.84 11.47
CA MET A 1 -1.94 14.55 10.86
C MET A 1 -2.48 13.30 11.52
N SER A 2 -3.64 13.36 12.14
CA SER A 2 -4.30 12.21 12.77
C SER A 2 -5.72 12.06 12.27
N ILE A 3 -6.28 10.86 12.40
CA ILE A 3 -7.68 10.59 12.02
C ILE A 3 -8.67 11.40 12.86
N SER A 4 -8.31 11.66 14.12
CA SER A 4 -9.12 12.40 15.06
C SER A 4 -8.24 13.24 15.97
N VAL A 5 -8.74 14.41 16.37
CA VAL A 5 -8.15 15.23 17.43
C VAL A 5 -8.08 14.46 18.76
N SER A 6 -9.01 13.52 18.97
CA SER A 6 -9.00 12.64 20.15
C SER A 6 -7.96 11.52 20.10
N HIS A 7 -7.41 11.22 18.92
CA HIS A 7 -6.43 10.16 18.69
C HIS A 7 -5.24 10.67 17.85
N PRO A 8 -4.48 11.67 18.35
CA PRO A 8 -3.34 12.25 17.63
C PRO A 8 -2.27 11.21 17.24
N GLU A 9 -2.19 10.10 17.97
CA GLU A 9 -1.30 8.97 17.74
C GLU A 9 -1.62 8.18 16.46
N ALA A 10 -2.87 8.24 15.96
CA ALA A 10 -3.34 7.49 14.80
C ALA A 10 -3.05 8.26 13.49
N SER A 11 -1.77 8.35 13.13
CA SER A 11 -1.29 9.10 11.97
C SER A 11 -1.11 8.28 10.69
N TRP A 12 -1.55 7.02 10.66
CA TRP A 12 -1.39 6.14 9.50
C TRP A 12 -1.99 6.64 8.17
N PRO A 13 -3.01 7.52 8.12
CA PRO A 13 -3.49 8.03 6.84
C PRO A 13 -2.59 9.09 6.20
N THR A 14 -1.49 9.51 6.86
CA THR A 14 -0.57 10.51 6.31
C THR A 14 -0.13 10.24 4.86
N PRO A 15 0.21 8.99 4.46
CA PRO A 15 0.49 8.67 3.06
C PRO A 15 -0.69 8.92 2.11
N LEU A 16 -1.94 8.69 2.57
CA LEU A 16 -3.14 8.96 1.78
C LEU A 16 -3.35 10.46 1.55
N ALA A 17 -3.03 11.29 2.55
CA ALA A 17 -3.06 12.74 2.39
C ALA A 17 -2.04 13.23 1.35
N ILE A 18 -0.82 12.65 1.32
CA ILE A 18 0.18 12.95 0.30
C ILE A 18 -0.37 12.67 -1.10
N PHE A 19 -0.98 11.51 -1.33
CA PHE A 19 -1.63 11.19 -2.60
C PHE A 19 -2.76 12.15 -2.97
N ALA A 20 -3.61 12.51 -2.01
CA ALA A 20 -4.73 13.41 -2.25
C ALA A 20 -4.26 14.82 -2.66
N TRP A 21 -3.08 15.23 -2.21
CA TRP A 21 -2.49 16.54 -2.51
C TRP A 21 -1.54 16.54 -3.69
N GLU A 22 -1.28 15.39 -4.32
CA GLU A 22 -0.13 15.20 -5.22
C GLU A 22 -0.07 16.19 -6.39
N SER A 23 -1.22 16.70 -6.86
CA SER A 23 -1.27 17.67 -7.97
C SER A 23 -1.96 18.99 -7.61
N ILE A 24 -2.05 19.33 -6.32
CA ILE A 24 -2.80 20.51 -5.84
C ILE A 24 -1.82 21.55 -5.27
N PRO A 25 -1.51 22.65 -6.00
CA PRO A 25 -0.50 23.64 -5.58
C PRO A 25 -0.72 24.24 -4.19
N GLN A 26 -1.98 24.41 -3.78
CA GLN A 26 -2.36 25.00 -2.50
C GLN A 26 -1.92 24.15 -1.29
N TYR A 27 -1.67 22.85 -1.49
CA TYR A 27 -1.29 21.93 -0.41
C TYR A 27 0.19 21.52 -0.45
N GLN A 28 1.04 22.18 -1.25
CA GLN A 28 2.45 21.79 -1.38
C GLN A 28 3.22 21.87 -0.04
N GLU A 29 2.98 22.90 0.77
CA GLU A 29 3.60 23.01 2.09
C GLU A 29 3.15 21.87 3.02
N ALA A 30 1.84 21.61 3.08
CA ALA A 30 1.29 20.52 3.87
C ALA A 30 1.80 19.15 3.41
N LYS A 31 1.96 18.96 2.08
CA LYS A 31 2.57 17.76 1.47
C LYS A 31 4.02 17.60 1.92
N SER A 32 4.82 18.66 1.87
CA SER A 32 6.22 18.64 2.32
C SER A 32 6.33 18.23 3.79
N LEU A 33 5.53 18.84 4.67
CA LEU A 33 5.50 18.49 6.09
C LEU A 33 5.07 17.04 6.34
N ALA A 34 4.12 16.52 5.54
CA ALA A 34 3.70 15.13 5.61
C ALA A 34 4.80 14.16 5.17
N VAL A 35 5.57 14.51 4.14
CA VAL A 35 6.74 13.73 3.69
C VAL A 35 7.82 13.71 4.76
N ASP A 36 8.17 14.86 5.32
CA ASP A 36 9.16 14.97 6.41
C ASP A 36 8.73 14.14 7.62
N TYR A 37 7.44 14.20 7.97
CA TYR A 37 6.87 13.34 9.01
C TYR A 37 7.06 11.86 8.70
N LEU A 38 6.75 11.38 7.48
CA LEU A 38 6.93 9.98 7.13
C LEU A 38 8.39 9.53 7.20
N ILE A 39 9.33 10.42 6.84
CA ILE A 39 10.77 10.14 6.93
C ILE A 39 11.20 9.96 8.38
N GLY A 40 10.74 10.83 9.28
CA GLY A 40 11.08 10.79 10.71
C GLY A 40 10.28 9.78 11.53
N PHE A 41 9.13 9.31 11.05
CA PHE A 41 8.22 8.45 11.80
C PHE A 41 8.54 6.95 11.64
N THR A 42 8.54 6.22 12.76
CA THR A 42 8.84 4.79 12.78
C THR A 42 8.13 4.07 13.92
N GLY A 43 8.03 2.75 13.84
CA GLY A 43 7.40 1.92 14.89
C GLY A 43 8.26 1.78 16.14
N ARG A 44 7.77 1.04 17.13
CA ARG A 44 8.62 0.51 18.19
C ARG A 44 9.37 -0.73 17.70
N HIS A 45 10.67 -0.71 17.96
CA HIS A 45 11.59 -1.78 17.63
C HIS A 45 12.22 -2.30 18.90
N PHE A 46 12.46 -3.60 18.92
CA PHE A 46 13.07 -4.29 20.04
C PHE A 46 13.97 -5.39 19.49
N PRO A 47 14.97 -5.86 20.28
CA PRO A 47 15.89 -6.90 19.85
C PRO A 47 15.14 -8.11 19.30
N THR A 48 15.70 -8.71 18.24
CA THR A 48 15.10 -9.86 17.56
C THR A 48 14.78 -10.96 18.58
N PRO A 49 13.50 -11.38 18.71
CA PRO A 49 13.10 -12.40 19.67
C PRO A 49 13.61 -13.77 19.22
N ASP A 50 13.46 -14.77 20.09
CA ASP A 50 13.64 -16.16 19.68
C ASP A 50 12.79 -16.43 18.41
N PRO A 51 13.39 -16.87 17.29
CA PRO A 51 12.69 -17.15 16.04
C PRO A 51 11.56 -18.17 16.16
N SER A 52 11.59 -19.01 17.22
CA SER A 52 10.52 -19.96 17.53
C SER A 52 9.26 -19.30 18.12
N ILE A 53 9.38 -18.07 18.65
CA ILE A 53 8.29 -17.27 19.20
C ILE A 53 7.79 -16.27 18.15
N ILE A 54 8.71 -15.49 17.55
CA ILE A 54 8.41 -14.50 16.50
C ILE A 54 9.34 -14.75 15.31
N GLY A 55 8.78 -15.19 14.18
CA GLY A 55 9.56 -15.59 13.01
C GLY A 55 10.04 -14.45 12.10
N HIS A 56 10.03 -13.20 12.56
CA HIS A 56 10.45 -12.03 11.80
C HIS A 56 11.34 -11.13 12.64
N ASP A 57 12.13 -10.29 11.99
CA ASP A 57 13.04 -9.39 12.68
C ASP A 57 12.31 -8.12 13.12
N THR A 58 12.13 -7.98 14.44
CA THR A 58 11.44 -6.84 15.06
C THR A 58 12.31 -5.60 15.17
N ALA A 59 13.60 -5.69 14.81
CA ALA A 59 14.51 -4.56 14.75
C ALA A 59 14.42 -3.76 13.43
N ILE A 60 13.84 -4.34 12.37
CA ILE A 60 13.76 -3.69 11.05
C ILE A 60 12.70 -2.59 11.05
N LEU A 61 13.08 -1.41 10.56
CA LEU A 61 12.27 -0.20 10.58
C LEU A 61 11.13 -0.22 9.54
N GLY A 62 9.89 -0.27 10.01
CA GLY A 62 8.69 -0.03 9.19
C GLY A 62 7.82 1.09 9.77
N TRP A 63 6.58 1.22 9.30
CA TRP A 63 5.62 2.17 9.84
C TRP A 63 4.53 1.45 10.64
N PRO A 64 4.07 2.02 11.76
CA PRO A 64 2.98 1.47 12.54
C PRO A 64 1.63 2.07 12.12
N TRP A 65 0.53 1.48 12.61
CA TRP A 65 -0.81 2.10 12.50
C TRP A 65 -0.96 3.30 13.42
N ILE A 66 -0.39 3.17 14.62
CA ILE A 66 -0.49 4.14 15.70
C ILE A 66 0.92 4.37 16.25
N ALA A 67 1.25 5.60 16.64
CA ALA A 67 2.50 5.92 17.31
C ALA A 67 2.77 4.97 18.48
N ASP A 68 4.05 4.72 18.78
CA ASP A 68 4.45 3.85 19.90
C ASP A 68 4.01 2.37 19.76
N THR A 69 3.62 1.92 18.56
CA THR A 69 3.31 0.50 18.30
C THR A 69 4.26 -0.10 17.27
N HIS A 70 4.22 -1.42 17.12
CA HIS A 70 5.09 -2.14 16.19
C HIS A 70 4.78 -1.80 14.73
N SER A 71 5.76 -1.95 13.85
CA SER A 71 5.56 -1.78 12.40
C SER A 71 4.67 -2.88 11.82
N TRP A 72 3.88 -2.55 10.79
CA TRP A 72 2.97 -3.49 10.11
C TRP A 72 3.04 -3.35 8.58
N VAL A 73 2.58 -4.37 7.86
CA VAL A 73 2.70 -4.47 6.39
C VAL A 73 1.97 -3.33 5.69
N VAL A 74 0.68 -3.14 5.97
CA VAL A 74 -0.15 -2.14 5.27
C VAL A 74 0.33 -0.70 5.49
N PRO A 75 0.58 -0.19 6.72
CA PRO A 75 1.09 1.17 6.90
C PRO A 75 2.49 1.35 6.30
N THR A 76 3.33 0.32 6.32
CA THR A 76 4.64 0.36 5.65
C THR A 76 4.49 0.46 4.13
N ALA A 77 3.64 -0.37 3.54
CA ALA A 77 3.37 -0.34 2.10
C ALA A 77 2.79 1.01 1.65
N LEU A 78 1.85 1.59 2.41
CA LEU A 78 1.31 2.92 2.13
C LEU A 78 2.38 4.01 2.18
N ALA A 79 3.23 4.01 3.22
CA ALA A 79 4.31 4.97 3.34
C ALA A 79 5.32 4.85 2.20
N LEU A 80 5.68 3.61 1.80
CA LEU A 80 6.56 3.37 0.66
C LEU A 80 5.97 3.90 -0.65
N LEU A 81 4.69 3.61 -0.92
CA LEU A 81 4.02 4.14 -2.10
C LEU A 81 4.05 5.68 -2.11
N ALA A 82 3.76 6.34 -0.99
CA ALA A 82 3.80 7.81 -0.95
C ALA A 82 5.22 8.36 -1.16
N LEU A 83 6.23 7.77 -0.53
CA LEU A 83 7.63 8.15 -0.72
C LEU A 83 8.10 7.93 -2.16
N GLN A 84 7.65 6.86 -2.82
CA GLN A 84 7.96 6.60 -4.22
C GLN A 84 7.34 7.65 -5.14
N GLU A 85 6.11 8.08 -4.88
CA GLU A 85 5.42 9.11 -5.68
C GLU A 85 6.18 10.44 -5.64
N VAL A 86 6.67 10.84 -4.47
CA VAL A 86 7.47 12.07 -4.31
C VAL A 86 8.96 11.91 -4.67
N GLY A 87 9.34 10.80 -5.32
CA GLY A 87 10.69 10.57 -5.83
C GLY A 87 11.74 10.14 -4.79
N LEU A 88 11.31 9.67 -3.62
CA LEU A 88 12.18 9.27 -2.50
C LEU A 88 12.30 7.74 -2.37
N SER A 89 12.14 7.00 -3.47
CA SER A 89 12.22 5.53 -3.49
C SER A 89 13.56 4.96 -3.02
N THR A 90 14.65 5.70 -3.21
CA THR A 90 16.02 5.34 -2.82
C THR A 90 16.46 5.95 -1.49
N HIS A 91 15.58 6.72 -0.83
CA HIS A 91 15.89 7.29 0.47
C HIS A 91 16.13 6.16 1.50
N PRO A 92 17.11 6.26 2.43
CA PRO A 92 17.40 5.20 3.40
C PRO A 92 16.18 4.70 4.17
N ARG A 93 15.24 5.61 4.50
CA ARG A 93 13.98 5.26 5.15
C ARG A 93 13.07 4.37 4.31
N ALA A 94 13.00 4.62 3.00
CA ALA A 94 12.24 3.81 2.06
C ALA A 94 12.90 2.44 1.88
N ILE A 95 14.23 2.38 1.79
CA ILE A 95 14.99 1.12 1.72
C ILE A 95 14.72 0.26 2.96
N ALA A 96 14.73 0.84 4.16
CA ALA A 96 14.43 0.12 5.39
C ALA A 96 12.99 -0.45 5.41
N GLY A 97 12.02 0.31 4.90
CA GLY A 97 10.65 -0.18 4.75
C GLY A 97 10.51 -1.32 3.74
N GLN A 98 11.25 -1.27 2.62
CA GLN A 98 11.29 -2.36 1.64
C GLN A 98 11.86 -3.64 2.27
N GLN A 99 12.97 -3.51 2.99
CA GLN A 99 13.58 -4.61 3.75
C GLN A 99 12.61 -5.21 4.76
N MET A 100 11.83 -4.37 5.46
CA MET A 100 10.80 -4.81 6.39
C MET A 100 9.73 -5.64 5.69
N LEU A 101 9.23 -5.20 4.53
CA LEU A 101 8.25 -5.98 3.77
C LEU A 101 8.85 -7.32 3.32
N ILE A 102 10.04 -7.34 2.74
CA ILE A 102 10.68 -8.59 2.31
C ILE A 102 10.92 -9.54 3.49
N ASN A 103 11.39 -9.04 4.63
CA ASN A 103 11.57 -9.85 5.84
C ASN A 103 10.28 -10.51 6.33
N ARG A 104 9.13 -9.87 6.08
CA ARG A 104 7.81 -10.34 6.55
C ARG A 104 7.02 -11.11 5.51
N GLN A 105 7.61 -11.35 4.33
CA GLN A 105 7.01 -12.23 3.34
C GLN A 105 6.93 -13.65 3.89
N LEU A 106 5.78 -14.31 3.68
CA LEU A 106 5.61 -15.69 4.10
C LEU A 106 6.37 -16.64 3.17
N SER A 107 6.83 -17.77 3.71
CA SER A 107 7.69 -18.71 2.97
C SER A 107 7.00 -19.30 1.72
N ASN A 108 5.68 -19.48 1.81
CA ASN A 108 4.81 -19.96 0.73
C ASN A 108 4.25 -18.82 -0.15
N GLY A 109 4.64 -17.58 0.11
CA GLY A 109 4.17 -16.40 -0.60
C GLY A 109 3.05 -15.65 0.13
N GLY A 110 2.93 -14.38 -0.21
CA GLY A 110 1.98 -13.44 0.36
C GLY A 110 2.45 -12.83 1.68
N TRP A 111 1.59 -11.96 2.21
CA TRP A 111 1.73 -11.27 3.48
C TRP A 111 0.42 -11.32 4.23
N ASN A 112 0.48 -11.27 5.55
CA ASN A 112 -0.65 -10.89 6.39
C ASN A 112 -0.43 -9.49 6.97
N PHE A 113 -0.98 -9.19 8.14
CA PHE A 113 -0.81 -7.91 8.80
C PHE A 113 0.66 -7.57 9.17
N GLY A 114 1.54 -8.57 9.28
CA GLY A 114 2.98 -8.38 9.46
C GLY A 114 3.64 -9.33 10.45
N SER A 115 3.04 -10.48 10.73
CA SER A 115 3.59 -11.53 11.57
C SER A 115 3.77 -12.81 10.76
N THR A 116 5.00 -13.28 10.58
CA THR A 116 5.29 -14.49 9.81
C THR A 116 4.85 -15.76 10.56
N THR A 117 5.45 -15.98 11.72
CA THR A 117 5.23 -17.14 12.57
C THR A 117 5.01 -16.68 14.00
N VAL A 118 3.99 -17.26 14.66
CA VAL A 118 3.74 -17.08 16.09
C VAL A 118 3.65 -18.45 16.73
N PHE A 119 4.45 -18.72 17.77
CA PHE A 119 4.52 -20.04 18.42
C PHE A 119 4.69 -21.21 17.42
N ARG A 120 5.64 -21.09 16.49
CA ARG A 120 5.96 -22.08 15.44
C ARG A 120 4.84 -22.39 14.43
N ARG A 121 3.77 -21.60 14.39
CA ARG A 121 2.74 -21.71 13.35
C ARG A 121 2.85 -20.54 12.38
N GLU A 122 3.14 -20.85 11.11
CA GLU A 122 3.07 -19.85 10.04
C GLU A 122 1.61 -19.38 9.91
N LEU A 123 1.41 -18.07 9.87
CA LEU A 123 0.09 -17.48 9.67
C LEU A 123 -0.27 -17.47 8.18
N HIS A 124 -1.56 -17.43 7.86
CA HIS A 124 -2.01 -17.41 6.47
C HIS A 124 -1.86 -16.02 5.84
N PRO A 125 -1.51 -15.94 4.55
CA PRO A 125 -1.54 -14.68 3.82
C PRO A 125 -2.96 -14.13 3.73
N LEU A 126 -3.06 -12.80 3.67
CA LEU A 126 -4.29 -12.07 3.38
C LEU A 126 -4.14 -11.41 1.99
N PRO A 127 -5.11 -11.56 1.07
CA PRO A 127 -5.00 -11.01 -0.27
C PRO A 127 -4.75 -9.50 -0.29
N GLU A 128 -5.41 -8.73 0.57
CA GLU A 128 -5.27 -7.27 0.66
C GLU A 128 -3.84 -6.87 1.07
N CYS A 129 -3.31 -7.53 2.10
CA CYS A 129 -1.98 -7.26 2.63
C CYS A 129 -0.91 -7.64 1.60
N SER A 130 -1.11 -8.78 0.93
CA SER A 130 -0.22 -9.25 -0.12
C SER A 130 -0.20 -8.30 -1.31
N ALA A 131 -1.37 -7.85 -1.73
CA ALA A 131 -1.51 -6.98 -2.88
C ALA A 131 -0.91 -5.59 -2.67
N ILE A 132 -1.15 -4.97 -1.51
CA ILE A 132 -0.56 -3.65 -1.23
C ILE A 132 0.97 -3.74 -1.03
N ALA A 133 1.47 -4.82 -0.42
CA ALA A 133 2.91 -5.06 -0.31
C ALA A 133 3.55 -5.24 -1.69
N LEU A 134 2.95 -6.05 -2.57
CA LEU A 134 3.39 -6.22 -3.95
C LEU A 134 3.40 -4.89 -4.71
N GLN A 135 2.38 -4.07 -4.54
CA GLN A 135 2.33 -2.76 -5.17
C GLN A 135 3.47 -1.86 -4.69
N ALA A 136 3.76 -1.84 -3.38
CA ALA A 136 4.83 -1.03 -2.80
C ALA A 136 6.24 -1.50 -3.18
N LEU A 137 6.41 -2.78 -3.53
CA LEU A 137 7.70 -3.35 -3.93
C LEU A 137 7.97 -3.23 -5.44
N ALA A 138 6.96 -2.89 -6.24
CA ALA A 138 7.10 -2.76 -7.68
C ALA A 138 8.14 -1.67 -8.04
N GLY A 139 8.96 -1.95 -9.05
CA GLY A 139 10.01 -1.03 -9.53
C GLY A 139 11.24 -0.88 -8.64
N THR A 140 11.20 -1.37 -7.40
CA THR A 140 12.32 -1.31 -6.44
C THR A 140 12.84 -2.69 -6.03
N THR A 141 12.05 -3.74 -6.26
CA THR A 141 12.40 -5.12 -5.92
C THR A 141 12.47 -6.00 -7.18
N PRO A 142 13.41 -6.95 -7.28
CA PRO A 142 13.42 -7.95 -8.35
C PRO A 142 12.20 -8.89 -8.28
N ILE A 143 11.58 -9.17 -9.43
CA ILE A 143 10.39 -10.06 -9.51
C ILE A 143 10.62 -11.44 -8.88
N ARG A 144 11.85 -11.96 -8.96
CA ARG A 144 12.22 -13.27 -8.38
C ARG A 144 12.01 -13.35 -6.87
N GLU A 145 12.11 -12.23 -6.15
CA GLU A 145 11.94 -12.17 -4.69
C GLU A 145 10.46 -12.18 -4.31
N VAL A 146 9.57 -11.77 -5.20
CA VAL A 146 8.13 -11.71 -4.94
C VAL A 146 7.31 -12.72 -5.73
N LYS A 147 7.97 -13.57 -6.55
CA LYS A 147 7.29 -14.47 -7.48
C LYS A 147 6.23 -15.34 -6.80
N ARG A 148 6.54 -15.97 -5.67
CA ARG A 148 5.58 -16.82 -4.94
C ARG A 148 4.36 -16.04 -4.46
N SER A 149 4.55 -14.77 -4.09
CA SER A 149 3.47 -13.89 -3.65
C SER A 149 2.58 -13.44 -4.80
N LEU A 150 3.17 -13.22 -5.98
CA LEU A 150 2.42 -12.97 -7.21
C LEU A 150 1.62 -14.20 -7.63
N ASP A 151 2.23 -15.39 -7.59
CA ASP A 151 1.55 -16.66 -7.89
C ASP A 151 0.37 -16.89 -6.93
N TYR A 152 0.56 -16.66 -5.62
CA TYR A 152 -0.50 -16.69 -4.61
C TYR A 152 -1.64 -15.72 -4.96
N LEU A 153 -1.33 -14.45 -5.24
CA LEU A 153 -2.37 -13.45 -5.49
C LEU A 153 -3.15 -13.72 -6.80
N LEU A 154 -2.48 -14.24 -7.82
CA LEU A 154 -3.12 -14.71 -9.06
C LEU A 154 -4.06 -15.89 -8.80
N HIS A 155 -3.70 -16.79 -7.89
CA HIS A 155 -4.54 -17.92 -7.49
C HIS A 155 -5.78 -17.46 -6.70
N GLU A 156 -5.65 -16.48 -5.82
CA GLU A 156 -6.76 -15.96 -5.01
C GLU A 156 -7.72 -15.06 -5.80
N LEU A 157 -7.22 -14.34 -6.81
CA LEU A 157 -7.97 -13.34 -7.57
C LEU A 157 -9.39 -13.81 -8.02
N PRO A 158 -9.58 -15.03 -8.58
CA PRO A 158 -10.90 -15.50 -9.00
C PRO A 158 -11.90 -15.68 -7.85
N HIS A 159 -11.46 -15.66 -6.60
CA HIS A 159 -12.29 -15.82 -5.40
C HIS A 159 -12.58 -14.49 -4.69
N LEU A 160 -11.89 -13.41 -5.05
CA LEU A 160 -12.09 -12.09 -4.45
C LEU A 160 -13.40 -11.47 -4.92
N ARG A 161 -14.20 -10.99 -3.97
CA ARG A 161 -15.56 -10.47 -4.23
C ARG A 161 -15.80 -9.08 -3.65
N THR A 162 -15.02 -8.65 -2.67
CA THR A 162 -15.22 -7.34 -2.04
C THR A 162 -14.42 -6.28 -2.78
N PRO A 163 -14.92 -5.03 -2.88
CA PRO A 163 -14.21 -3.97 -3.61
C PRO A 163 -12.80 -3.69 -3.08
N ILE A 164 -12.58 -3.84 -1.76
CA ILE A 164 -11.26 -3.63 -1.15
C ILE A 164 -10.28 -4.72 -1.58
N SER A 165 -10.66 -6.00 -1.44
CA SER A 165 -9.77 -7.12 -1.74
C SER A 165 -9.45 -7.20 -3.22
N LEU A 166 -10.49 -7.09 -4.05
CA LEU A 166 -10.33 -7.08 -5.50
C LEU A 166 -9.58 -5.84 -5.98
N GLY A 167 -9.91 -4.66 -5.45
CA GLY A 167 -9.27 -3.40 -5.86
C GLY A 167 -7.76 -3.40 -5.60
N TRP A 168 -7.34 -3.77 -4.39
CA TRP A 168 -5.91 -3.91 -4.11
C TRP A 168 -5.27 -5.01 -4.95
N ALA A 169 -5.89 -6.19 -5.10
CA ALA A 169 -5.33 -7.28 -5.91
C ALA A 169 -5.05 -6.85 -7.35
N LEU A 170 -5.99 -6.17 -7.99
CA LEU A 170 -5.85 -5.65 -9.34
C LEU A 170 -4.75 -4.57 -9.46
N LEU A 171 -4.64 -3.67 -8.47
CA LEU A 171 -3.56 -2.66 -8.46
C LEU A 171 -2.19 -3.29 -8.23
N GLY A 172 -2.09 -4.22 -7.28
CA GLY A 172 -0.88 -4.96 -6.96
C GLY A 172 -0.38 -5.76 -8.16
N LEU A 173 -1.24 -6.58 -8.77
CA LEU A 173 -0.90 -7.32 -10.00
C LEU A 173 -0.56 -6.37 -11.16
N GLY A 174 -1.29 -5.27 -11.31
CA GLY A 174 -1.03 -4.26 -12.33
C GLY A 174 0.34 -3.60 -12.21
N ALA A 175 0.81 -3.34 -10.99
CA ALA A 175 2.16 -2.80 -10.76
C ALA A 175 3.28 -3.70 -11.29
N TRP A 176 3.00 -5.01 -11.46
CA TRP A 176 3.90 -6.00 -12.05
C TRP A 176 3.54 -6.39 -13.49
N GLY A 177 2.60 -5.69 -14.13
CA GLY A 177 2.15 -6.01 -15.49
C GLY A 177 1.32 -7.29 -15.62
N LEU A 178 0.76 -7.79 -14.51
CA LEU A 178 0.01 -9.05 -14.43
C LEU A 178 -1.50 -8.83 -14.24
N LYS A 179 -1.98 -7.63 -14.52
CA LYS A 179 -3.41 -7.29 -14.41
C LYS A 179 -4.22 -8.09 -15.44
N PRO A 180 -5.33 -8.74 -15.05
CA PRO A 180 -6.11 -9.57 -15.96
C PRO A 180 -6.89 -8.72 -16.99
N ALA A 181 -7.06 -9.24 -18.20
CA ALA A 181 -7.79 -8.56 -19.28
C ALA A 181 -9.28 -8.31 -18.92
N ASN A 182 -9.89 -9.20 -18.15
CA ASN A 182 -11.29 -9.09 -17.71
C ASN A 182 -11.48 -8.24 -16.43
N THR A 183 -10.58 -7.29 -16.16
CA THR A 183 -10.65 -6.44 -14.96
C THR A 183 -12.01 -5.74 -14.80
N GLU A 184 -12.57 -5.17 -15.87
CA GLU A 184 -13.84 -4.45 -15.79
C GLU A 184 -15.00 -5.38 -15.42
N GLU A 185 -14.98 -6.62 -15.91
CA GLU A 185 -15.99 -7.63 -15.61
C GLU A 185 -15.93 -8.04 -14.14
N LEU A 186 -14.72 -8.28 -13.62
CA LEU A 186 -14.50 -8.59 -12.20
C LEU A 186 -15.00 -7.43 -11.30
N ALA A 187 -14.69 -6.19 -11.66
CA ALA A 187 -15.12 -5.02 -10.90
C ALA A 187 -16.64 -4.84 -10.91
N LYS A 188 -17.30 -5.02 -12.06
CA LYS A 188 -18.76 -5.00 -12.18
C LYS A 188 -19.41 -6.10 -11.35
N ALA A 189 -18.88 -7.32 -11.41
CA ALA A 189 -19.37 -8.45 -10.61
C ALA A 189 -19.24 -8.18 -9.10
N SER A 190 -18.13 -7.58 -8.66
CA SER A 190 -17.96 -7.15 -7.27
C SER A 190 -18.98 -6.07 -6.87
N LEU A 191 -19.19 -5.06 -7.72
CA LEU A 191 -20.16 -3.99 -7.46
C LEU A 191 -21.59 -4.52 -7.35
N GLN A 192 -22.00 -5.44 -8.23
CA GLN A 192 -23.35 -6.03 -8.25
C GLN A 192 -23.74 -6.72 -6.94
N LEU A 193 -22.78 -7.20 -6.16
CA LEU A 193 -23.04 -7.81 -4.85
C LEU A 193 -23.67 -6.84 -3.84
N GLN A 194 -23.60 -5.53 -4.08
CA GLN A 194 -24.28 -4.54 -3.26
C GLN A 194 -25.82 -4.70 -3.27
N GLU A 195 -26.38 -5.27 -4.35
CA GLU A 195 -27.82 -5.55 -4.45
C GLU A 195 -28.26 -6.61 -3.43
N ARG A 196 -27.34 -7.52 -3.07
CA ARG A 196 -27.59 -8.58 -2.10
C ARG A 196 -27.16 -8.23 -0.68
N TYR A 197 -26.03 -7.54 -0.53
CA TYR A 197 -25.38 -7.33 0.78
C TYR A 197 -25.43 -5.86 1.27
N GLY A 198 -26.06 -4.98 0.50
CA GLY A 198 -26.15 -3.54 0.81
C GLY A 198 -25.01 -2.73 0.18
N PRO A 199 -25.12 -1.39 0.22
CA PRO A 199 -24.19 -0.49 -0.45
C PRO A 199 -22.78 -0.58 0.14
N TYR A 200 -21.77 -0.51 -0.74
CA TYR A 200 -20.39 -0.40 -0.30
C TYR A 200 -20.05 1.04 0.12
N PRO A 201 -19.18 1.22 1.13
CA PRO A 201 -18.64 2.54 1.47
C PRO A 201 -17.90 3.18 0.29
N LEU A 202 -18.00 4.50 0.18
CA LEU A 202 -17.35 5.28 -0.88
C LEU A 202 -15.84 4.98 -1.04
N PRO A 203 -15.03 4.87 0.04
CA PRO A 203 -13.60 4.56 -0.10
C PRO A 203 -13.34 3.21 -0.80
N SER A 204 -14.17 2.20 -0.54
CA SER A 204 -14.06 0.88 -1.16
C SER A 204 -14.36 0.93 -2.65
N LEU A 205 -15.38 1.71 -3.04
CA LEU A 205 -15.74 1.94 -4.45
C LEU A 205 -14.70 2.77 -5.18
N ALA A 206 -14.15 3.80 -4.54
CA ALA A 206 -13.09 4.64 -5.09
C ALA A 206 -11.82 3.80 -5.35
N LEU A 207 -11.43 2.94 -4.42
CA LEU A 207 -10.30 2.01 -4.61
C LEU A 207 -10.54 1.07 -5.80
N LEU A 208 -11.72 0.47 -5.90
CA LEU A 208 -12.06 -0.42 -7.02
C LEU A 208 -12.04 0.33 -8.36
N LEU A 209 -12.54 1.57 -8.40
CA LEU A 209 -12.48 2.43 -9.57
C LEU A 209 -11.04 2.78 -9.97
N CYS A 210 -10.20 3.17 -8.99
CA CYS A 210 -8.77 3.37 -9.20
C CYS A 210 -8.12 2.11 -9.78
N ALA A 211 -8.47 0.94 -9.24
CA ALA A 211 -7.97 -0.34 -9.72
C ALA A 211 -8.37 -0.63 -11.17
N VAL A 212 -9.58 -0.26 -11.60
CA VAL A 212 -10.00 -0.39 -13.01
C VAL A 212 -9.21 0.56 -13.91
N LYS A 213 -9.05 1.83 -13.50
CA LYS A 213 -8.42 2.89 -14.32
C LYS A 213 -6.90 2.82 -14.39
N ALA A 214 -6.25 2.31 -13.35
CA ALA A 214 -4.80 2.18 -13.28
C ALA A 214 -4.30 1.09 -14.24
N SER A 215 -3.38 1.40 -15.15
CA SER A 215 -2.79 0.40 -16.05
C SER A 215 -1.65 -0.37 -15.38
N HIS A 216 -0.81 0.32 -14.61
CA HIS A 216 0.42 -0.22 -14.01
C HIS A 216 0.49 0.06 -12.50
N GLY A 217 -0.60 -0.24 -11.79
CA GLY A 217 -0.74 0.08 -10.36
C GLY A 217 -1.01 1.56 -10.09
N LEU A 218 -1.12 1.93 -8.81
CA LEU A 218 -1.63 3.25 -8.36
C LEU A 218 -0.87 4.45 -8.96
N HIS A 219 0.46 4.37 -9.06
CA HIS A 219 1.31 5.42 -9.62
C HIS A 219 0.93 5.82 -11.06
N SER A 220 0.37 4.88 -11.84
CA SER A 220 -0.05 5.15 -13.22
C SER A 220 -1.21 6.15 -13.30
N LEU A 221 -1.99 6.32 -12.23
CA LEU A 221 -3.08 7.30 -12.18
C LEU A 221 -2.55 8.72 -12.09
N PHE A 222 -1.58 8.98 -11.21
CA PHE A 222 -1.04 10.32 -10.98
C PHE A 222 -0.26 10.86 -12.19
N ARG A 223 0.44 9.99 -12.93
CA ARG A 223 1.16 10.38 -14.15
C ARG A 223 0.25 10.68 -15.35
N SER A 224 -1.01 10.24 -15.31
CA SER A 224 -1.96 10.38 -16.42
C SER A 224 -2.79 11.67 -16.36
N LEU A 225 -2.69 12.44 -15.26
CA LEU A 225 -3.41 13.70 -15.10
C LEU A 225 -2.70 14.82 -15.90
N PRO A 226 -3.42 15.58 -16.75
CA PRO A 226 -2.82 16.71 -17.45
C PRO A 226 -2.30 17.73 -16.43
N GLN A 227 -1.04 18.15 -16.59
CA GLN A 227 -0.54 19.31 -15.86
C GLN A 227 -1.21 20.55 -16.46
N GLU A 228 -2.09 21.20 -15.71
CA GLU A 228 -2.61 22.51 -16.10
C GLU A 228 -1.42 23.47 -16.20
N THR A 229 -1.14 23.92 -17.41
CA THR A 229 -0.10 24.91 -17.68
C THR A 229 -0.59 26.25 -17.13
N PRO A 230 0.16 26.93 -16.24
CA PRO A 230 -0.27 28.23 -15.74
C PRO A 230 -0.38 29.21 -16.92
N ALA A 231 -1.56 29.80 -17.07
CA ALA A 231 -1.86 30.74 -18.14
C ALA A 231 -0.82 31.88 -18.14
N SER A 232 -0.09 32.02 -19.25
CA SER A 232 0.84 33.12 -19.45
C SER A 232 0.07 34.43 -19.33
N THR A 233 0.26 35.13 -18.22
CA THR A 233 -0.28 36.49 -18.06
C THR A 233 0.58 37.42 -18.91
N THR A 234 0.27 37.52 -20.20
CA THR A 234 0.74 38.60 -21.06
C THR A 234 0.11 39.90 -20.55
N ARG A 235 0.90 40.67 -19.79
CA ARG A 235 0.59 42.09 -19.55
C ARG A 235 1.04 42.86 -20.79
N ASN A 236 0.08 43.46 -21.49
CA ASN A 236 0.29 44.60 -22.37
C ASN A 236 0.56 45.86 -21.53
#